data_AF-T0Z2Q8-F1
#
_entry.id   AF-T0Z2Q8-F1
#
_cell.length_a   1.000
_cell.length_b   1.000
_cell.length_c   1.000
_cell.angle_alpha   90.00
_cell.angle_beta   90.00
_cell.angle_gamma   90.00
#
_symmetry.space_group_name_H-M   'P 1'
#
loop_
_entity.id
_entity.type
_entity.pdbx_description
1 polymer ?
#
loop_
_entity_poly.entity_id
_entity_poly.type
_entity_poly.pdbx_seq_one_letter_code
_entity_poly.pdbx_strand_id
1 'polypeptide(L)'
;MSVGVLLYQGAALWLAAQMEPLGPGAAGPSDPPAVAVVIAARNEETDLPATLDGLLGQSYAPLEIVVVDGGSTDRTREVIDARAPRVRRIDEPPLPPGWVGKNWGCALGAEATRSDWILFLDADVRLAPTAVAAMMERARSTGSDLLTLAPRVEMVGFWERVVLPFMVQLILLYFRAPRMSRPNSRPRSSTASAT
;
A
#
# COMPACT_ATOMS: atom_id res chain seq x y z
N MET A 1 -7.86 -35.23 -7.97
CA MET A 1 -7.93 -33.76 -8.11
C MET A 1 -8.88 -33.45 -9.27
N SER A 2 -10.01 -32.77 -9.03
CA SER A 2 -11.04 -32.57 -10.07
C SER A 2 -10.58 -31.54 -11.11
N VAL A 3 -11.05 -31.66 -12.35
CA VAL A 3 -10.75 -30.74 -13.47
C VAL A 3 -11.03 -29.28 -13.09
N GLY A 4 -12.04 -29.03 -12.24
CA GLY A 4 -12.36 -27.70 -11.72
C GLY A 4 -11.24 -27.07 -10.88
N VAL A 5 -10.51 -27.85 -10.08
CA VAL A 5 -9.40 -27.34 -9.25
C VAL A 5 -8.20 -26.96 -10.13
N LEU A 6 -7.93 -27.73 -11.18
CA LEU A 6 -6.87 -27.44 -12.15
C LEU A 6 -7.18 -26.17 -12.96
N LEU A 7 -8.41 -26.02 -13.44
CA LEU A 7 -8.84 -24.81 -14.14
C LEU A 7 -8.81 -23.57 -13.23
N TYR A 8 -9.21 -23.74 -11.97
CA TYR A 8 -9.16 -22.69 -10.95
C TYR A 8 -7.70 -22.22 -10.71
N GLN A 9 -6.78 -23.15 -10.45
CA GLN A 9 -5.36 -22.83 -10.25
C GLN A 9 -4.72 -22.23 -11.51
N GLY A 10 -5.05 -22.74 -12.69
CA GLY A 10 -4.59 -22.18 -13.96
C GLY A 10 -5.04 -20.72 -14.18
N ALA A 11 -6.32 -20.41 -13.91
CA ALA A 11 -6.85 -19.06 -14.08
C ALA A 11 -6.19 -18.03 -13.14
N ALA A 12 -5.83 -18.43 -11.93
CA ALA A 12 -5.21 -17.54 -10.97
C ALA A 12 -3.72 -17.30 -11.21
N LEU A 13 -2.99 -18.35 -11.58
CA LEU A 13 -1.61 -18.19 -12.03
C LEU A 13 -1.54 -17.30 -13.27
N TRP A 14 -2.52 -17.43 -14.18
CA TRP A 14 -2.65 -16.56 -15.33
C TRP A 14 -2.97 -15.10 -14.96
N LEU A 15 -3.83 -14.85 -13.96
CA LEU A 15 -4.10 -13.50 -13.46
C LEU A 15 -2.89 -12.88 -12.75
N ALA A 16 -2.18 -13.66 -11.93
CA ALA A 16 -0.96 -13.21 -11.26
C ALA A 16 0.15 -12.90 -12.28
N ALA A 17 0.28 -13.71 -13.34
CA ALA A 17 1.24 -13.49 -14.42
C ALA A 17 0.96 -12.22 -15.25
N GLN A 18 -0.24 -11.62 -15.15
CA GLN A 18 -0.55 -10.36 -15.82
C GLN A 18 -0.13 -9.12 -15.03
N MET A 19 0.28 -9.27 -13.77
CA MET A 19 0.72 -8.16 -12.95
C MET A 19 2.22 -7.95 -13.14
N GLU A 20 2.55 -7.02 -14.04
CA GLU A 20 3.94 -6.63 -14.30
C GLU A 20 4.64 -6.17 -13.01
N PRO A 21 5.80 -6.76 -12.67
CA PRO A 21 6.56 -6.37 -11.50
C PRO A 21 7.01 -4.91 -11.59
N LEU A 22 7.06 -4.27 -10.43
CA LEU A 22 7.65 -2.96 -10.27
C LEU A 22 9.18 -3.12 -10.37
N GLY A 23 9.79 -2.57 -11.42
CA GLY A 23 11.25 -2.52 -11.52
C GLY A 23 11.86 -1.62 -10.44
N PRO A 24 13.19 -1.66 -10.25
CA PRO A 24 13.86 -0.74 -9.32
C PRO A 24 13.64 0.72 -9.75
N GLY A 25 13.40 1.60 -8.78
CA GLY A 25 13.18 3.02 -9.04
C GLY A 25 14.47 3.68 -9.52
N ALA A 26 14.42 4.34 -10.68
CA ALA A 26 15.52 5.19 -11.14
C ALA A 26 15.52 6.53 -10.39
N ALA A 27 16.62 7.28 -10.50
CA ALA A 27 16.65 8.68 -10.06
C ALA A 27 15.53 9.44 -10.79
N GLY A 28 14.60 9.99 -10.01
CA GLY A 28 13.44 10.71 -10.53
C GLY A 28 13.83 12.01 -11.24
N PRO A 29 12.84 12.72 -11.83
CA PRO A 29 13.07 14.05 -12.40
C PRO A 29 13.63 15.03 -11.35
N SER A 30 14.26 16.10 -11.82
CA SER A 30 14.90 17.12 -10.94
C SER A 30 13.92 17.85 -10.01
N ASP A 31 12.62 17.81 -10.32
CA ASP A 31 11.53 18.37 -9.52
C ASP A 31 10.36 17.37 -9.51
N PRO A 32 10.44 16.31 -8.68
CA PRO A 32 9.41 15.28 -8.63
C PRO A 32 8.20 15.76 -7.80
N PRO A 33 6.97 15.29 -8.12
CA PRO A 33 5.77 15.65 -7.36
C PRO A 33 5.87 15.21 -5.89
N ALA A 34 5.23 15.94 -4.99
CA ALA A 34 5.20 15.57 -3.57
C ALA A 34 4.35 14.31 -3.35
N VAL A 35 4.85 13.40 -2.51
CA VAL A 35 4.13 12.19 -2.10
C VAL A 35 3.91 12.22 -0.59
N ALA A 36 2.68 11.97 -0.15
CA ALA A 36 2.36 11.68 1.24
C ALA A 36 2.05 10.20 1.42
N VAL A 37 2.71 9.54 2.35
CA VAL A 37 2.37 8.19 2.80
C VAL A 37 1.42 8.32 3.98
N VAL A 38 0.21 7.79 3.83
CA VAL A 38 -0.83 7.78 4.85
C VAL A 38 -0.99 6.36 5.38
N ILE A 39 -0.79 6.22 6.69
CA ILE A 39 -0.91 4.95 7.42
C ILE A 39 -1.99 5.11 8.48
N ALA A 40 -3.04 4.29 8.41
CA ALA A 40 -3.96 4.12 9.53
C ALA A 40 -3.43 3.00 10.43
N ALA A 41 -3.13 3.30 11.69
CA ALA A 41 -2.51 2.37 12.63
C ALA A 41 -3.35 2.26 13.92
N ARG A 42 -3.57 1.04 14.40
CA ARG A 42 -4.19 0.80 15.71
C ARG A 42 -3.61 -0.47 16.33
N ASN A 43 -2.91 -0.31 17.45
CA ASN A 43 -2.21 -1.40 18.14
C ASN A 43 -1.18 -2.13 17.26
N GLU A 44 -0.29 -1.36 16.62
CA GLU A 44 0.71 -1.79 15.65
C GLU A 44 2.14 -1.67 16.22
N GLU A 45 2.33 -1.77 17.53
CA GLU A 45 3.65 -1.55 18.17
C GLU A 45 4.74 -2.51 17.67
N THR A 46 4.35 -3.66 17.13
CA THR A 46 5.26 -4.71 16.64
C THR A 46 5.74 -4.43 15.21
N ASP A 47 4.82 -4.11 14.29
CA ASP A 47 5.12 -4.04 12.85
C ASP A 47 5.43 -2.62 12.37
N LEU A 48 4.78 -1.62 12.95
CA LEU A 48 4.95 -0.21 12.57
C LEU A 48 6.40 0.29 12.61
N PRO A 49 7.27 -0.11 13.58
CA PRO A 49 8.67 0.31 13.58
C PRO A 49 9.39 0.01 12.26
N ALA A 50 9.25 -1.22 11.74
CA ALA A 50 9.93 -1.64 10.52
C ALA A 50 9.40 -0.92 9.27
N THR A 51 8.08 -0.70 9.22
CA THR A 51 7.41 0.08 8.18
C THR A 51 7.91 1.52 8.15
N LEU A 52 7.93 2.19 9.30
CA LEU A 52 8.41 3.58 9.40
C LEU A 52 9.90 3.69 9.06
N ASP A 53 10.73 2.74 9.48
CA ASP A 53 12.16 2.75 9.16
C ASP A 53 12.40 2.58 7.66
N GLY A 54 11.63 1.71 7.00
CA GLY A 54 11.67 1.55 5.54
C GLY A 54 11.21 2.79 4.76
N LEU A 55 10.21 3.52 5.29
CA LEU A 55 9.75 4.78 4.72
C LEU A 55 10.76 5.92 4.88
N LEU A 56 11.38 6.00 6.05
CA LEU A 56 12.41 6.98 6.34
C LEU A 56 13.72 6.73 5.57
N GLY A 57 13.90 5.51 5.06
CA GLY A 57 15.00 5.12 4.18
C GLY A 57 14.70 5.24 2.68
N GLN A 58 13.53 5.78 2.29
CA GLN A 58 13.21 5.95 0.87
C GLN A 58 14.15 6.93 0.17
N SER A 59 14.54 6.62 -1.06
CA SER A 59 15.34 7.50 -1.91
C SER A 59 14.53 8.63 -2.57
N TYR A 60 13.22 8.68 -2.35
CA TYR A 60 12.32 9.64 -2.96
C TYR A 60 12.12 10.86 -2.05
N ALA A 61 12.25 12.06 -2.63
CA ALA A 61 11.92 13.32 -1.97
C ALA A 61 11.29 14.27 -3.00
N PRO A 62 10.26 15.07 -2.65
CA PRO A 62 9.73 15.26 -1.30
C PRO A 62 8.73 14.18 -0.86
N LEU A 63 8.92 13.66 0.36
CA LEU A 63 8.10 12.60 0.97
C LEU A 63 7.62 13.02 2.37
N GLU A 64 6.29 13.10 2.55
CA GLU A 64 5.63 13.27 3.84
C GLU A 64 5.18 11.91 4.38
N ILE A 65 5.29 11.68 5.69
CA ILE A 65 4.77 10.47 6.34
C ILE A 65 3.76 10.90 7.41
N VAL A 66 2.51 10.46 7.22
CA VAL A 66 1.37 10.74 8.10
C VAL A 66 0.86 9.43 8.66
N VAL A 67 0.85 9.32 9.99
CA VAL A 67 0.26 8.17 10.70
C VAL A 67 -0.96 8.63 11.47
N VAL A 68 -2.11 8.04 11.18
CA VAL A 68 -3.35 8.26 11.91
C VAL A 68 -3.52 7.16 12.95
N ASP A 69 -3.40 7.50 14.23
CA ASP A 69 -3.58 6.59 15.36
C ASP A 69 -5.07 6.40 15.67
N GLY A 70 -5.60 5.21 15.40
CA GLY A 70 -6.99 4.82 15.61
C GLY A 70 -7.38 4.53 17.06
N GLY A 71 -6.78 5.26 18.02
CA GLY A 71 -6.98 5.04 19.45
C GLY A 71 -6.24 3.82 19.99
N SER A 72 -4.93 3.75 19.74
CA SER A 72 -4.10 2.65 20.24
C SER A 72 -4.01 2.65 21.77
N THR A 73 -3.95 1.46 22.34
CA THR A 73 -3.83 1.20 23.79
C THR A 73 -2.49 0.58 24.17
N ASP A 74 -1.65 0.30 23.18
CA ASP A 74 -0.29 -0.21 23.31
C ASP A 74 0.74 0.91 23.06
N ARG A 75 2.00 0.55 22.76
CA ARG A 75 3.08 1.53 22.55
C ARG A 75 3.12 2.13 21.14
N THR A 76 2.11 1.92 20.30
CA THR A 76 2.06 2.46 18.92
C THR A 76 2.32 3.96 18.87
N ARG A 77 1.73 4.73 19.79
CA ARG A 77 1.94 6.19 19.85
C ARG A 77 3.39 6.56 20.14
N GLU A 78 4.04 5.84 21.06
CA GLU A 78 5.45 6.05 21.39
C GLU A 78 6.35 5.75 20.18
N VAL A 79 6.04 4.70 19.43
CA VAL A 79 6.76 4.32 18.20
C VAL A 79 6.70 5.44 17.15
N ILE A 80 5.55 6.08 17.00
CA ILE A 80 5.36 7.21 16.06
C ILE A 80 6.09 8.45 16.57
N ASP A 81 5.88 8.82 17.83
CA ASP A 81 6.41 10.05 18.42
C ASP A 81 7.95 10.06 18.48
N ALA A 82 8.57 8.89 18.64
CA ALA A 82 10.03 8.73 18.57
C ALA A 82 10.65 9.12 17.21
N ARG A 83 9.84 9.24 16.15
CA ARG A 83 10.27 9.58 14.78
C ARG A 83 9.84 10.98 14.34
N ALA A 84 9.24 11.76 15.25
CA ALA A 84 8.96 13.17 15.01
C ALA A 84 10.28 13.98 14.84
N PRO A 85 10.28 15.07 14.03
CA PRO A 85 9.16 15.58 13.23
C PRO A 85 9.04 14.93 11.84
N ARG A 86 9.89 13.94 11.50
CA ARG A 86 9.89 13.33 10.17
C ARG A 86 8.65 12.48 9.89
N VAL A 87 8.01 11.98 10.95
CA VAL A 87 6.71 11.30 10.91
C VAL A 87 5.71 12.15 11.68
N ARG A 88 4.58 12.49 11.07
CA ARG A 88 3.51 13.25 11.70
C ARG A 88 2.42 12.31 12.20
N ARG A 89 2.12 12.37 13.49
CA ARG A 89 0.96 11.68 14.08
C ARG A 89 -0.30 12.53 13.99
N ILE A 90 -1.43 11.89 13.71
CA ILE A 90 -2.79 12.43 13.84
C ILE A 90 -3.55 11.48 14.75
N ASP A 91 -4.21 11.99 15.78
CA ASP A 91 -5.10 11.17 16.60
C ASP A 91 -6.48 11.09 15.95
N GLU A 92 -6.99 9.88 15.76
CA GLU A 92 -8.32 9.65 15.22
C GLU A 92 -9.40 10.14 16.20
N PRO A 93 -10.30 11.06 15.80
CA PRO A 93 -11.47 11.40 16.58
C PRO A 93 -12.48 10.24 16.61
N PRO A 94 -13.48 10.26 17.50
CA PRO A 94 -14.51 9.23 17.56
C PRO A 94 -15.12 8.93 16.18
N LEU A 95 -15.26 7.65 15.86
CA LEU A 95 -15.75 7.17 14.58
C LEU A 95 -17.15 7.74 14.27
N PRO A 96 -17.31 8.54 13.19
CA PRO A 96 -18.62 9.08 12.84
C PRO A 96 -19.58 7.97 12.36
N PRO A 97 -20.91 8.16 12.47
CA PRO A 97 -21.88 7.19 11.97
C PRO A 97 -21.65 6.84 10.49
N GLY A 98 -21.67 5.54 10.17
CA GLY A 98 -21.51 5.03 8.80
C GLY A 98 -20.06 4.85 8.34
N TRP A 99 -19.07 5.25 9.15
CA TRP A 99 -17.66 5.00 8.86
C TRP A 99 -17.17 3.67 9.43
N VAL A 100 -16.07 3.16 8.87
CA VAL A 100 -15.31 2.02 9.38
C VAL A 100 -13.88 2.48 9.68
N GLY A 101 -13.30 1.99 10.79
CA GLY A 101 -12.08 2.56 11.39
C GLY A 101 -10.94 2.83 10.40
N LYS A 102 -10.46 1.80 9.67
CA LYS A 102 -9.35 1.96 8.73
C LYS A 102 -9.63 2.99 7.63
N ASN A 103 -10.83 2.97 7.05
CA ASN A 103 -11.20 3.92 6.00
C ASN A 103 -11.31 5.35 6.55
N TRP A 104 -11.74 5.50 7.81
CA TRP A 104 -11.78 6.79 8.48
C TRP A 104 -10.39 7.35 8.73
N GLY A 105 -9.48 6.52 9.26
CA GLY A 105 -8.07 6.90 9.40
C GLY A 105 -7.43 7.31 8.08
N CYS A 106 -7.66 6.56 7.00
CA CYS A 106 -7.18 6.93 5.65
C CYS A 106 -7.77 8.27 5.17
N ALA A 107 -9.07 8.51 5.36
CA ALA A 107 -9.72 9.76 4.97
C ALA A 107 -9.13 10.97 5.70
N LEU A 108 -8.94 10.87 7.01
CA LEU A 108 -8.31 11.92 7.82
C LEU A 108 -6.87 12.21 7.39
N GLY A 109 -6.08 11.17 7.15
CA GLY A 109 -4.70 11.32 6.70
C GLY A 109 -4.64 11.98 5.32
N ALA A 110 -5.57 11.65 4.42
CA ALA A 110 -5.66 12.27 3.11
C ALA A 110 -6.05 13.75 3.17
N GLU A 111 -6.97 14.13 4.07
CA GLU A 111 -7.34 15.54 4.29
C GLU A 111 -6.22 16.36 4.93
N ALA A 112 -5.31 15.71 5.65
CA ALA A 112 -4.27 16.38 6.40
C ALA A 112 -3.05 16.79 5.57
N THR A 113 -2.87 16.27 4.35
CA THR A 113 -1.71 16.54 3.48
C THR A 113 -2.10 17.42 2.29
N ARG A 114 -1.09 18.07 1.70
CA ARG A 114 -1.22 18.83 0.44
C ARG A 114 -0.33 18.27 -0.67
N SER A 115 0.17 17.05 -0.49
CA SER A 115 1.00 16.38 -1.48
C SER A 115 0.22 16.10 -2.77
N ASP A 116 0.92 16.10 -3.90
CA ASP A 116 0.32 15.83 -5.22
C ASP A 116 -0.20 14.38 -5.32
N TRP A 117 0.47 13.46 -4.61
CA TRP A 117 0.13 12.04 -4.55
C TRP A 117 -0.04 11.58 -3.11
N ILE A 118 -0.99 10.66 -2.91
CA ILE A 118 -1.24 10.01 -1.62
C ILE A 118 -1.05 8.50 -1.81
N LEU A 119 -0.10 7.94 -1.08
CA LEU A 119 0.12 6.50 -0.96
C LEU A 119 -0.53 6.00 0.34
N PHE A 120 -1.63 5.28 0.22
CA PHE A 120 -2.17 4.52 1.34
C PHE A 120 -1.32 3.28 1.56
N LEU A 121 -0.77 3.14 2.78
CA LEU A 121 0.09 2.02 3.15
C LEU A 121 -0.39 1.44 4.47
N ASP A 122 -0.40 0.11 4.55
CA ASP A 122 -0.72 -0.59 5.78
C ASP A 122 0.46 -0.53 6.76
N ALA A 123 0.18 -0.57 8.07
CA ALA A 123 1.19 -0.42 9.12
C ALA A 123 2.23 -1.56 9.15
N ASP A 124 1.94 -2.69 8.51
CA ASP A 124 2.77 -3.89 8.44
C ASP A 124 3.47 -4.08 7.07
N VAL A 125 3.35 -3.12 6.15
CA VAL A 125 3.95 -3.20 4.82
C VAL A 125 5.33 -2.54 4.80
N ARG A 126 6.34 -3.35 4.47
CA ARG A 126 7.72 -2.88 4.28
C ARG A 126 8.00 -2.58 2.81
N LEU A 127 8.45 -1.36 2.55
CA LEU A 127 8.84 -0.91 1.22
C LEU A 127 10.35 -1.05 1.01
N ALA A 128 10.74 -1.50 -0.18
CA ALA A 128 12.14 -1.43 -0.63
C ALA A 128 12.59 0.03 -0.72
N PRO A 129 13.89 0.37 -0.55
CA PRO A 129 14.37 1.76 -0.49
C PRO A 129 14.03 2.64 -1.71
N THR A 130 13.80 2.04 -2.88
CA THR A 130 13.46 2.74 -4.12
C THR A 130 12.00 2.57 -4.53
N ALA A 131 11.16 1.99 -3.65
CA ALA A 131 9.80 1.62 -3.99
C ALA A 131 8.98 2.84 -4.42
N VAL A 132 8.94 3.91 -3.61
CA VAL A 132 8.16 5.12 -3.94
C VAL A 132 8.60 5.72 -5.28
N ALA A 133 9.92 5.79 -5.53
CA ALA A 133 10.44 6.27 -6.80
C ALA A 133 9.97 5.40 -7.98
N ALA A 134 9.96 4.08 -7.81
CA ALA A 134 9.46 3.16 -8.82
C ALA A 134 7.94 3.28 -9.05
N MET A 135 7.15 3.51 -7.99
CA MET A 135 5.71 3.77 -8.11
C MET A 135 5.46 5.02 -8.95
N MET A 136 6.18 6.09 -8.66
CA MET A 136 6.02 7.37 -9.36
C MET A 136 6.46 7.30 -10.81
N GLU A 137 7.55 6.59 -11.10
CA GLU A 137 7.96 6.34 -12.48
C GLU A 137 6.95 5.48 -13.25
N ARG A 138 6.35 4.47 -12.60
CA ARG A 138 5.26 3.67 -13.19
C ARG A 138 4.02 4.51 -13.46
N ALA A 139 3.60 5.34 -12.50
CA ALA A 139 2.45 6.22 -12.68
C ALA A 139 2.67 7.19 -13.84
N ARG A 140 3.86 7.80 -13.91
CA ARG A 140 4.25 8.73 -14.98
C ARG A 140 4.30 8.06 -16.35
N SER A 141 4.99 6.92 -16.48
CA SER A 141 5.17 6.21 -17.76
C SER A 141 3.87 5.66 -18.32
N THR A 142 2.91 5.31 -17.47
CA THR A 142 1.58 4.85 -17.88
C THR A 142 0.56 5.98 -18.02
N GLY A 143 0.89 7.21 -17.60
CA GLY A 143 -0.06 8.33 -17.52
C GLY A 143 -1.24 8.02 -16.60
N SER A 144 -0.98 7.34 -15.48
CA SER A 144 -1.98 6.97 -14.49
C SER A 144 -2.26 8.11 -13.52
N ASP A 145 -3.53 8.27 -13.16
CA ASP A 145 -3.99 9.09 -12.03
C ASP A 145 -4.14 8.25 -10.75
N LEU A 146 -4.24 6.92 -10.90
CA LEU A 146 -4.34 5.95 -9.80
C LEU A 146 -3.45 4.74 -10.09
N LEU A 147 -2.61 4.37 -9.14
CA LEU A 147 -1.77 3.18 -9.20
C LEU A 147 -2.08 2.28 -8.00
N THR A 148 -2.37 1.00 -8.27
CA THR A 148 -2.54 -0.02 -7.22
C THR A 148 -1.40 -1.03 -7.32
N LEU A 149 -0.75 -1.29 -6.19
CA LEU A 149 0.28 -2.31 -6.08
C LEU A 149 -0.15 -3.42 -5.14
N ALA A 150 0.00 -4.66 -5.59
CA ALA A 150 -0.13 -5.80 -4.71
C ALA A 150 1.23 -6.08 -4.06
N PRO A 151 1.35 -5.97 -2.72
CA PRO A 151 2.58 -6.32 -2.03
C PRO A 151 2.82 -7.82 -2.10
N ARG A 152 4.08 -8.22 -1.98
CA ARG A 152 4.44 -9.62 -1.76
C ARG A 152 4.00 -10.01 -0.35
N VAL A 153 3.17 -11.05 -0.25
CA VAL A 153 2.75 -11.60 1.04
C VAL A 153 3.87 -12.48 1.58
N GLU A 154 4.43 -12.10 2.73
CA GLU A 154 5.35 -12.96 3.46
C GLU A 154 4.56 -14.02 4.25
N MET A 155 4.87 -15.29 4.01
CA MET A 155 4.21 -16.42 4.65
C MET A 155 5.23 -17.20 5.48
N VAL A 156 5.18 -17.05 6.80
CA VAL A 156 6.12 -17.65 7.74
C VAL A 156 5.65 -19.04 8.12
N GLY A 157 4.37 -19.19 8.46
CA GLY A 157 3.78 -20.41 8.97
C GLY A 157 3.42 -21.45 7.91
N PHE A 158 3.34 -22.71 8.32
CA PHE A 158 2.85 -23.80 7.45
C PHE A 158 1.42 -23.53 6.97
N TRP A 159 0.50 -23.20 7.89
CA TRP A 159 -0.91 -22.96 7.56
C TRP A 159 -1.12 -21.70 6.72
N GLU A 160 -0.31 -20.67 6.93
CA GLU A 160 -0.28 -19.49 6.06
C GLU A 160 0.03 -19.87 4.62
N ARG A 161 1.07 -20.68 4.40
CA ARG A 161 1.47 -21.17 3.07
C ARG A 161 0.42 -22.07 2.41
N VAL A 162 -0.45 -22.69 3.20
CA VAL A 162 -1.54 -23.54 2.70
C VAL A 162 -2.80 -22.72 2.42
N VAL A 163 -3.16 -21.77 3.27
CA VAL A 163 -4.47 -21.08 3.22
C VAL A 163 -4.41 -19.77 2.44
N LEU A 164 -3.38 -18.94 2.65
CA LEU A 164 -3.30 -17.60 2.08
C LEU A 164 -3.28 -17.59 0.54
N PRO A 165 -2.60 -18.51 -0.18
CA PRO A 165 -2.66 -18.53 -1.63
C PRO A 165 -4.09 -18.67 -2.17
N PHE A 166 -4.92 -19.52 -1.53
CA PHE A 166 -6.31 -19.68 -1.93
C PHE A 166 -7.14 -18.43 -1.63
N MET A 167 -6.89 -17.76 -0.51
CA MET A 167 -7.57 -16.52 -0.17
C MET A 167 -7.23 -15.39 -1.15
N VAL A 168 -5.94 -15.17 -1.44
CA VAL A 168 -5.50 -14.17 -2.42
C VAL A 168 -6.09 -14.48 -3.80
N GLN A 169 -6.16 -15.76 -4.16
CA GLN A 169 -6.76 -16.20 -5.40
C GLN A 169 -8.26 -15.88 -5.50
N LEU A 170 -9.03 -16.11 -4.43
CA LEU A 170 -10.45 -15.73 -4.37
C LEU A 170 -10.63 -14.23 -4.51
N ILE A 171 -9.77 -13.43 -3.86
CA ILE A 171 -9.76 -11.98 -3.97
C ILE A 171 -9.49 -11.56 -5.42
N LEU A 172 -8.46 -12.09 -6.08
CA LEU A 172 -8.14 -11.75 -7.47
C LEU A 172 -9.27 -12.11 -8.44
N LEU A 173 -9.96 -13.22 -8.20
CA LEU A 173 -11.12 -13.64 -9.02
C LEU A 173 -12.35 -12.76 -8.79
N TYR A 174 -12.59 -12.35 -7.54
CA TYR A 174 -13.71 -11.48 -7.19
C TYR A 174 -13.50 -10.06 -7.72
N PHE A 175 -12.30 -9.50 -7.52
CA PHE A 175 -11.98 -8.12 -7.87
C PHE A 175 -11.54 -7.94 -9.33
N ARG A 176 -11.24 -9.01 -10.10
CA ARG A 176 -10.83 -8.94 -11.52
C ARG A 176 -9.80 -7.83 -11.79
N ALA A 177 -8.63 -7.91 -11.16
CA ALA A 177 -7.55 -6.91 -11.24
C ALA A 177 -7.27 -6.34 -12.65
N PRO A 178 -7.24 -7.12 -13.76
CA PRO A 178 -6.98 -6.57 -15.10
C PRO A 178 -8.06 -5.61 -15.61
N ARG A 179 -9.30 -5.66 -15.10
CA ARG A 179 -10.39 -4.74 -15.48
C ARG A 179 -10.37 -3.41 -14.70
N MET A 180 -9.53 -3.32 -13.67
CA MET A 180 -9.28 -2.07 -12.95
C MET A 180 -8.25 -1.21 -13.65
N SER A 181 -7.38 -1.78 -14.50
CA SER A 181 -6.54 -0.98 -15.40
C SER A 181 -7.41 -0.40 -16.51
N ARG A 182 -7.68 0.91 -16.45
CA ARG A 182 -8.55 1.60 -17.41
C ARG A 182 -7.80 2.79 -18.02
N PRO A 183 -6.96 2.55 -19.05
CA PRO A 183 -6.17 3.62 -19.66
C PRO A 183 -7.03 4.68 -20.37
N ASN A 184 -8.28 4.35 -20.71
CA ASN A 184 -9.20 5.22 -21.44
C ASN A 184 -10.38 5.77 -20.58
N SER A 185 -10.37 5.62 -19.25
CA SER A 185 -11.36 6.26 -18.37
C SER A 185 -10.77 7.40 -17.54
N ARG A 186 -11.63 8.21 -16.90
CA ARG A 186 -11.22 9.13 -15.82
C ARG A 186 -11.74 8.61 -14.48
N PRO A 187 -10.90 8.47 -13.44
CA PRO A 187 -9.42 8.54 -13.49
C PRO A 187 -8.81 7.42 -14.35
N ARG A 188 -7.62 7.65 -14.90
CA ARG A 188 -6.80 6.62 -15.55
C ARG A 188 -6.14 5.78 -14.46
N SER A 189 -6.31 4.47 -14.51
CA SER A 189 -5.82 3.58 -13.46
C SER A 189 -4.93 2.48 -14.03
N SER A 190 -3.92 2.08 -13.26
CA SER A 190 -3.04 0.95 -13.55
C SER A 190 -2.78 0.08 -12.32
N THR A 191 -2.45 -1.19 -12.55
CA THR A 191 -2.16 -2.19 -11.51
C THR A 191 -0.79 -2.83 -11.76
N ALA A 192 0.04 -2.98 -10.72
CA ALA A 192 1.32 -3.70 -10.81
C ALA A 192 1.56 -4.56 -9.56
N SER A 193 2.55 -5.45 -9.61
CA SER A 193 3.00 -6.25 -8.47
C SER A 193 4.26 -5.66 -7.85
N ALA A 194 4.39 -5.68 -6.53
CA ALA A 194 5.66 -5.40 -5.88
C ALA A 194 6.59 -6.62 -6.02
N THR A 195 7.89 -6.38 -6.19
CA THR A 195 8.94 -7.41 -6.20
C THR A 195 9.40 -7.78 -4.80
#